data_AF-A0A4Y7TFV9-F1
#
_entry.id   AF-A0A4Y7TFV9-F1
#
_cell.length_a   1.000
_cell.length_b   1.000
_cell.length_c   1.000
_cell.angle_alpha   90.00
_cell.angle_beta   90.00
_cell.angle_gamma   90.00
#
_symmetry.space_group_name_H-M   'P 1'
#
loop_
_entity.id
_entity.type
_entity.pdbx_description
1 polymer ?
#
loop_
_entity_poly.entity_id
_entity_poly.type
_entity_poly.pdbx_seq_one_letter_code
_entity_poly.pdbx_strand_id
1 'polypeptide(L)'
;MAFGLTESYNRTRYVEELLETVDEKPPSFTVHLHPEFWVLNNGSKFLYHNQIASLLDDIRAHRIPVDFLELFDSARVPFYEGCMVVELLDYRAQKFNQPLPEKPERTRVTLHPNPETLYADICTMNQKSGGMWSDKDALEVESKLLLATTPPLCLDPNPHLTRVANHVLRASTPTIPVSLKRKAAAIEHEEVESEKFRKRRIMSHGAPSDETRKPTPSCVLVAFMLMTFH
;
A
#
# COMPACT_ATOMS: atom_id res chain seq x y z
N MET A 1 -18.70 -9.71 -29.85
CA MET A 1 -17.93 -8.50 -29.50
C MET A 1 -16.52 -8.97 -29.26
N ALA A 2 -15.61 -8.58 -30.15
CA ALA A 2 -14.23 -9.06 -30.16
C ALA A 2 -13.50 -8.49 -28.93
N PHE A 3 -13.18 -9.35 -27.97
CA PHE A 3 -12.14 -9.07 -26.99
C PHE A 3 -10.85 -8.85 -27.78
N GLY A 4 -10.29 -7.64 -27.71
CA GLY A 4 -9.15 -7.20 -28.51
C GLY A 4 -7.94 -8.12 -28.32
N LEU A 5 -7.61 -8.86 -29.38
CA LEU A 5 -6.40 -9.68 -29.49
C LEU A 5 -5.17 -8.80 -29.77
N THR A 6 -4.87 -7.89 -28.86
CA THR A 6 -3.57 -7.21 -28.79
C THR A 6 -3.00 -7.40 -27.40
N GLU A 7 -2.79 -8.67 -27.03
CA GLU A 7 -1.96 -9.05 -25.88
C GLU A 7 -0.52 -8.63 -26.14
N SER A 8 -0.22 -7.37 -25.83
CA SER A 8 1.13 -6.87 -25.85
C SER A 8 1.92 -7.54 -24.72
N TYR A 9 3.03 -8.21 -25.06
CA TYR A 9 4.07 -8.65 -24.12
C TYR A 9 4.60 -7.52 -23.21
N ASN A 10 4.26 -6.26 -23.52
CA ASN A 10 4.67 -5.08 -22.80
C ASN A 10 3.51 -4.52 -21.96
N ARG A 11 3.42 -4.97 -20.72
CA ARG A 11 2.44 -4.51 -19.72
C ARG A 11 2.44 -2.98 -19.55
N THR A 12 3.58 -2.34 -19.72
CA THR A 12 3.73 -0.88 -19.58
C THR A 12 3.01 -0.14 -20.69
N ARG A 13 3.15 -0.62 -21.93
CA ARG A 13 2.44 -0.05 -23.08
C ARG A 13 0.93 -0.18 -22.91
N TYR A 14 0.46 -1.33 -22.43
CA TYR A 14 -0.96 -1.54 -22.11
C TYR A 14 -1.46 -0.56 -21.05
N VAL A 15 -0.68 -0.35 -19.97
CA VAL A 15 -1.05 0.62 -18.92
C VAL A 15 -1.11 2.05 -19.46
N GLU A 16 -0.15 2.46 -20.29
CA GLU A 16 -0.14 3.78 -20.93
C GLU A 16 -1.38 3.96 -21.83
N GLU A 17 -1.66 3.01 -22.71
CA GLU A 17 -2.82 3.04 -23.60
C GLU A 17 -4.15 3.05 -22.82
N LEU A 18 -4.24 2.29 -21.73
CA LEU A 18 -5.39 2.29 -20.83
C LEU A 18 -5.56 3.66 -20.16
N LEU A 19 -4.48 4.25 -19.65
CA LEU A 19 -4.52 5.57 -19.02
C LEU A 19 -4.91 6.67 -20.01
N GLU A 20 -4.42 6.62 -21.24
CA GLU A 20 -4.83 7.53 -22.33
C GLU A 20 -6.32 7.37 -22.66
N THR A 21 -6.79 6.13 -22.78
CA THR A 21 -8.20 5.83 -23.09
C THR A 21 -9.16 6.22 -21.96
N VAL A 22 -8.67 6.21 -20.71
CA VAL A 22 -9.46 6.49 -19.51
C VAL A 22 -9.25 7.94 -19.05
N ASP A 23 -8.45 8.76 -19.74
CA ASP A 23 -8.11 10.13 -19.30
C ASP A 23 -9.36 11.00 -19.05
N GLU A 24 -10.33 10.94 -19.96
CA GLU A 24 -11.60 11.67 -19.86
C GLU A 24 -12.66 10.99 -18.97
N LYS A 25 -12.44 9.73 -18.57
CA LYS A 25 -13.37 8.95 -17.73
C LYS A 25 -13.09 9.19 -16.24
N PRO A 26 -14.10 8.98 -15.35
CA PRO A 26 -13.92 9.17 -13.92
C PRO A 26 -12.97 8.12 -13.32
N PRO A 27 -12.12 8.47 -12.33
CA PRO A 27 -11.33 7.46 -11.63
C PRO A 27 -12.24 6.49 -10.86
N SER A 28 -11.73 5.30 -10.58
CA SER A 28 -12.36 4.33 -9.68
C SER A 28 -12.49 4.91 -8.27
N PHE A 29 -11.42 5.50 -7.77
CA PHE A 29 -11.43 6.29 -6.55
C PHE A 29 -10.24 7.25 -6.53
N THR A 30 -10.32 8.27 -5.69
CA THR A 30 -9.29 9.29 -5.52
C THR A 30 -8.67 9.16 -4.13
N VAL A 31 -7.36 9.37 -4.02
CA VAL A 31 -6.62 9.38 -2.74
C VAL A 31 -5.92 10.73 -2.60
N HIS A 32 -6.26 11.47 -1.55
CA HIS A 32 -5.60 12.72 -1.19
C HIS A 32 -4.53 12.45 -0.13
N LEU A 33 -3.28 12.75 -0.44
CA LEU A 33 -2.14 12.56 0.45
C LEU A 33 -1.76 13.90 1.08
N HIS A 34 -1.94 14.03 2.38
CA HIS A 34 -1.46 15.18 3.16
C HIS A 34 -0.26 14.78 4.04
N PRO A 35 0.50 15.74 4.61
CA PRO A 35 1.65 15.41 5.44
C PRO A 35 1.34 14.47 6.62
N GLU A 36 0.22 14.70 7.31
CA GLU A 36 -0.13 13.96 8.55
C GLU A 36 -1.22 12.89 8.35
N PHE A 37 -2.06 13.04 7.34
CA PHE A 37 -3.19 12.16 7.07
C PHE A 37 -3.36 11.95 5.58
N TRP A 38 -4.21 11.00 5.23
CA TRP A 38 -4.68 10.80 3.87
C TRP A 38 -6.20 10.64 3.88
N VAL A 39 -6.83 10.91 2.74
CA VAL A 39 -8.29 10.83 2.57
C VAL A 39 -8.59 9.98 1.36
N LEU A 40 -9.58 9.11 1.49
CA LEU A 40 -10.14 8.34 0.37
C LEU A 40 -11.40 9.05 -0.14
N ASN A 41 -11.44 9.34 -1.44
CA ASN A 41 -12.44 10.19 -2.08
C ASN A 41 -12.60 11.50 -1.29
N ASN A 42 -13.77 11.73 -0.70
CA ASN A 42 -14.06 12.87 0.18
C ASN A 42 -14.49 12.41 1.59
N GLY A 43 -13.98 11.26 2.01
CA GLY A 43 -14.36 10.61 3.26
C GLY A 43 -13.61 11.11 4.50
N SER A 44 -13.52 10.24 5.49
CA SER A 44 -12.82 10.50 6.75
C SER A 44 -11.30 10.64 6.55
N LYS A 45 -10.66 11.36 7.47
CA LYS A 45 -9.19 11.47 7.53
C LYS A 45 -8.62 10.20 8.16
N PHE A 46 -7.68 9.58 7.47
CA PHE A 46 -6.98 8.38 7.92
C PHE A 46 -5.52 8.69 8.25
N LEU A 47 -5.01 8.10 9.32
CA LEU A 47 -3.60 8.17 9.68
C LEU A 47 -2.81 7.12 8.88
N TYR A 48 -1.54 7.41 8.60
CA TYR A 48 -0.66 6.51 7.85
C TYR A 48 -0.33 5.19 8.57
N HIS A 49 -0.53 5.12 9.88
CA HIS A 49 -0.34 3.92 10.69
C HIS A 49 -1.64 3.14 10.95
N ASN A 50 -2.75 3.54 10.34
CA ASN A 50 -4.02 2.82 10.45
C ASN A 50 -3.95 1.50 9.64
N GLN A 51 -4.72 0.48 10.03
CA GLN A 51 -4.91 -0.76 9.26
C GLN A 51 -5.35 -0.47 7.82
N ILE A 52 -6.20 0.54 7.61
CA ILE A 52 -6.67 0.96 6.28
C ILE A 52 -5.49 1.43 5.39
N ALA A 53 -4.34 1.80 5.97
CA ALA A 53 -3.16 2.15 5.21
C ALA A 53 -2.52 0.97 4.45
N SER A 54 -3.00 -0.27 4.62
CA SER A 54 -2.68 -1.38 3.71
C SER A 54 -3.09 -1.07 2.27
N LEU A 55 -4.18 -0.33 2.07
CA LEU A 55 -4.62 0.18 0.76
C LEU A 55 -3.49 0.94 0.02
N LEU A 56 -2.71 1.75 0.74
CA LEU A 56 -1.60 2.51 0.15
C LEU A 56 -0.46 1.59 -0.30
N ASP A 57 -0.26 0.44 0.36
CA ASP A 57 0.75 -0.52 -0.02
C ASP A 57 0.35 -1.26 -1.30
N ASP A 58 -0.93 -1.62 -1.44
CA ASP A 58 -1.45 -2.24 -2.66
C ASP A 58 -1.46 -1.28 -3.85
N ILE A 59 -1.77 0.01 -3.62
CA ILE A 59 -1.62 1.06 -4.64
C ILE A 59 -0.17 1.15 -5.10
N ARG A 60 0.78 1.15 -4.16
CA ARG A 60 2.21 1.18 -4.48
C ARG A 60 2.65 -0.07 -5.26
N ALA A 61 2.05 -1.21 -4.96
CA ALA A 61 2.29 -2.47 -5.66
C ALA A 61 1.54 -2.59 -7.00
N HIS A 62 0.69 -1.62 -7.38
CA HIS A 62 -0.18 -1.66 -8.56
C HIS A 62 -1.11 -2.88 -8.57
N ARG A 63 -1.59 -3.29 -7.39
CA ARG A 63 -2.50 -4.43 -7.21
C ARG A 63 -3.84 -3.96 -6.65
N ILE A 64 -4.91 -4.63 -7.04
CA ILE A 64 -6.24 -4.37 -6.50
C ILE A 64 -6.28 -4.88 -5.04
N PRO A 65 -6.77 -4.07 -4.08
CA PRO A 65 -6.76 -4.42 -2.66
C PRO A 65 -7.97 -5.31 -2.32
N VAL A 66 -7.69 -6.59 -2.05
CA VAL A 66 -8.68 -7.67 -1.90
C VAL A 66 -9.63 -7.40 -0.73
N ASP A 67 -9.09 -6.94 0.40
CA ASP A 67 -9.84 -6.67 1.63
C ASP A 67 -10.98 -5.65 1.45
N PHE A 68 -10.90 -4.82 0.41
CA PHE A 68 -11.84 -3.74 0.14
C PHE A 68 -12.78 -4.03 -1.05
N LEU A 69 -12.69 -5.20 -1.68
CA LEU A 69 -13.47 -5.53 -2.88
C LEU A 69 -14.98 -5.42 -2.65
N GLU A 70 -15.50 -5.91 -1.52
CA GLU A 70 -16.92 -5.83 -1.19
C GLU A 70 -17.40 -4.38 -1.05
N LEU A 71 -16.54 -3.51 -0.49
CA LEU A 71 -16.81 -2.07 -0.40
C LEU A 71 -16.81 -1.41 -1.78
N PHE A 72 -15.91 -1.83 -2.68
CA PHE A 72 -15.90 -1.32 -4.05
C PHE A 72 -17.11 -1.80 -4.87
N ASP A 73 -17.56 -3.05 -4.72
CA ASP A 73 -18.76 -3.58 -5.38
C ASP A 73 -20.03 -2.87 -4.88
N SER A 74 -20.16 -2.71 -3.54
CA SER A 74 -21.31 -2.00 -2.95
C SER A 74 -21.36 -0.51 -3.32
N ALA A 75 -20.20 0.15 -3.40
CA ALA A 75 -20.08 1.54 -3.87
C ALA A 75 -20.20 1.69 -5.40
N ARG A 76 -20.29 0.58 -6.16
CA ARG A 76 -20.35 0.55 -7.62
C ARG A 76 -19.22 1.34 -8.28
N VAL A 77 -18.02 1.14 -7.76
CA VAL A 77 -16.80 1.75 -8.30
C VAL A 77 -16.54 1.25 -9.73
N PRO A 78 -16.21 2.13 -10.70
CA PRO A 78 -15.97 1.69 -12.06
C PRO A 78 -14.66 0.91 -12.19
N PHE A 79 -14.70 -0.18 -12.97
CA PHE A 79 -13.54 -0.95 -13.41
C PHE A 79 -13.33 -0.75 -14.91
N TYR A 80 -12.08 -0.70 -15.34
CA TYR A 80 -11.66 -0.50 -16.72
C TYR A 80 -10.82 -1.69 -17.16
N GLU A 81 -11.36 -2.54 -18.03
CA GLU A 81 -10.69 -3.76 -18.52
C GLU A 81 -10.17 -4.64 -17.36
N GLY A 82 -11.00 -4.80 -16.32
CA GLY A 82 -10.65 -5.53 -15.10
C GLY A 82 -9.66 -4.82 -14.17
N CYS A 83 -9.12 -3.66 -14.57
CA CYS A 83 -8.23 -2.84 -13.75
C CYS A 83 -9.01 -1.72 -13.05
N MET A 84 -8.47 -1.21 -11.94
CA MET A 84 -8.97 0.01 -11.31
C MET A 84 -8.04 1.18 -11.63
N VAL A 85 -8.60 2.36 -11.88
CA VAL A 85 -7.81 3.58 -12.11
C VAL A 85 -7.92 4.47 -10.89
N VAL A 86 -6.80 4.68 -10.21
CA VAL A 86 -6.72 5.47 -8.99
C VAL A 86 -6.10 6.81 -9.29
N GLU A 87 -6.75 7.86 -8.80
CA GLU A 87 -6.21 9.20 -8.87
C GLU A 87 -5.54 9.57 -7.55
N LEU A 88 -4.25 9.91 -7.61
CA LEU A 88 -3.46 10.34 -6.47
C LEU A 88 -3.30 11.86 -6.53
N LEU A 89 -3.68 12.53 -5.44
CA LEU A 89 -3.54 13.97 -5.26
C LEU A 89 -2.58 14.22 -4.10
N ASP A 90 -1.32 14.55 -4.41
CA ASP A 90 -0.29 14.78 -3.40
C ASP A 90 -0.22 16.26 -2.99
N TYR A 91 -0.56 16.54 -1.74
CA TYR A 91 -0.48 17.86 -1.10
C TYR A 91 0.77 17.99 -0.21
N ARG A 92 1.67 17.01 -0.22
CA ARG A 92 2.89 17.05 0.60
C ARG A 92 3.94 17.95 -0.06
N ALA A 93 4.82 18.51 0.75
CA ALA A 93 5.93 19.30 0.23
C ALA A 93 6.91 18.39 -0.52
N GLN A 94 7.08 18.63 -1.83
CA GLN A 94 8.02 17.88 -2.67
C GLN A 94 9.49 18.11 -2.26
N LYS A 95 9.79 19.24 -1.61
CA LYS A 95 11.13 19.63 -1.16
C LYS A 95 11.06 20.21 0.25
N PHE A 96 12.09 19.92 1.06
CA PHE A 96 12.18 20.29 2.48
C PHE A 96 12.03 21.80 2.79
N ASN A 97 12.21 22.69 1.78
CA ASN A 97 12.16 24.14 1.95
C ASN A 97 11.11 24.83 1.06
N GLN A 98 10.11 24.11 0.53
CA GLN A 98 9.05 24.73 -0.26
C GLN A 98 7.75 24.81 0.55
N PRO A 99 6.98 25.91 0.40
CA PRO A 99 5.64 25.98 0.98
C PRO A 99 4.77 24.86 0.40
N LEU A 100 3.76 24.45 1.18
CA LEU A 100 2.77 23.48 0.75
C LEU A 100 2.15 23.96 -0.58
N PRO A 101 2.07 23.09 -1.60
CA PRO A 101 1.57 23.50 -2.90
C PRO A 101 0.08 23.84 -2.81
N GLU A 102 -0.32 24.95 -3.43
CA GLU A 102 -1.73 25.40 -3.47
C GLU A 102 -2.60 24.45 -4.30
N LYS A 103 -1.99 23.78 -5.30
CA LYS A 103 -2.62 22.73 -6.11
C LYS A 103 -1.87 21.41 -5.91
N PRO A 104 -2.56 20.29 -5.67
CA PRO A 104 -1.91 19.00 -5.51
C PRO A 104 -1.25 18.54 -6.81
N GLU A 105 -0.18 17.76 -6.69
CA GLU A 105 0.36 16.98 -7.80
C GLU A 105 -0.60 15.82 -8.10
N ARG A 106 -1.18 15.81 -9.30
CA ARG A 106 -2.17 14.82 -9.73
C ARG A 106 -1.49 13.75 -10.58
N THR A 107 -1.60 12.50 -10.15
CA THR A 107 -1.07 11.33 -10.85
C THR A 107 -2.14 10.24 -10.94
N ARG A 108 -2.29 9.61 -12.11
CA ARG A 108 -3.19 8.46 -12.27
C ARG A 108 -2.40 7.16 -12.32
N VAL A 109 -2.87 6.14 -11.61
CA VAL A 109 -2.20 4.84 -11.49
C VAL A 109 -3.22 3.73 -11.72
N THR A 110 -2.83 2.70 -12.46
CA THR A 110 -3.65 1.51 -12.72
C THR A 110 -3.35 0.41 -11.70
N LEU A 111 -4.38 -0.11 -11.03
CA LEU A 111 -4.30 -1.30 -10.19
C LEU A 111 -4.79 -2.52 -10.98
N HIS A 112 -4.01 -3.60 -10.92
CA HIS A 112 -4.30 -4.82 -11.66
C HIS A 112 -4.87 -5.91 -10.75
N PRO A 113 -5.71 -6.81 -11.29
CA PRO A 113 -6.12 -8.02 -10.59
C PRO A 113 -4.91 -8.83 -10.12
N ASN A 114 -5.08 -9.49 -8.98
CA ASN A 114 -4.14 -10.47 -8.46
C ASN A 114 -4.87 -11.81 -8.23
N PRO A 115 -4.16 -12.92 -7.97
CA PRO A 115 -4.82 -14.22 -7.76
C PRO A 115 -5.85 -14.23 -6.62
N GLU A 116 -5.61 -13.44 -5.56
CA GLU A 116 -6.53 -13.32 -4.44
C GLU A 116 -7.84 -12.60 -4.84
N THR A 117 -7.77 -11.56 -5.67
CA THR A 117 -8.96 -10.86 -6.18
C THR A 117 -9.75 -11.75 -7.12
N LEU A 118 -9.08 -12.53 -7.97
CA LEU A 118 -9.75 -13.49 -8.86
C LEU A 118 -10.52 -14.54 -8.05
N TYR A 119 -9.92 -15.05 -6.98
CA TYR A 119 -10.59 -16.00 -6.10
C TYR A 119 -11.78 -15.36 -5.36
N ALA A 120 -11.63 -14.12 -4.89
CA ALA A 120 -12.73 -13.36 -4.29
C ALA A 120 -13.90 -13.18 -5.28
N ASP A 121 -13.61 -12.85 -6.54
CA ASP A 121 -14.62 -12.72 -7.59
C ASP A 121 -15.36 -14.05 -7.84
N ILE A 122 -14.65 -15.18 -7.87
CA ILE A 122 -15.25 -16.52 -8.01
C ILE A 122 -16.19 -16.81 -6.82
N CYS A 123 -15.77 -16.49 -5.60
CA CYS A 123 -16.62 -16.61 -4.42
C CYS A 123 -17.88 -15.74 -4.54
N THR A 124 -17.73 -14.48 -4.94
CA THR A 124 -18.85 -13.55 -5.13
C THR A 124 -19.78 -14.01 -6.26
N MET A 125 -19.27 -14.58 -7.35
CA MET A 125 -20.08 -15.15 -8.43
C MET A 125 -20.90 -16.36 -7.96
N ASN A 126 -20.29 -17.26 -7.18
CA ASN A 126 -21.00 -18.39 -6.60
C ASN A 126 -22.13 -17.91 -5.67
N GLN A 127 -21.85 -16.94 -4.79
CA GLN A 127 -22.85 -16.33 -3.91
C GLN A 127 -24.02 -15.70 -4.70
N LYS A 128 -23.72 -14.95 -5.77
CA LYS A 128 -24.72 -14.36 -6.68
C LYS A 128 -25.54 -15.44 -7.41
N SER A 129 -24.98 -16.64 -7.59
CA SER A 129 -25.64 -17.82 -8.19
C SER A 129 -26.36 -18.70 -7.16
N GLY A 130 -26.52 -18.24 -5.91
CA GLY A 130 -27.20 -18.99 -4.85
C GLY A 130 -26.33 -19.99 -4.09
N GLY A 131 -25.00 -19.95 -4.26
CA GLY A 131 -24.05 -20.78 -3.51
C GLY A 131 -24.04 -22.26 -3.91
N MET A 132 -24.50 -22.57 -5.13
CA MET A 132 -24.69 -23.95 -5.59
C MET A 132 -23.49 -24.55 -6.32
N TRP A 133 -22.41 -23.79 -6.54
CA TRP A 133 -21.26 -24.31 -7.28
C TRP A 133 -20.52 -25.37 -6.47
N SER A 134 -20.23 -26.50 -7.11
CA SER A 134 -19.29 -27.47 -6.54
C SER A 134 -17.86 -26.96 -6.68
N ASP A 135 -16.94 -27.55 -5.91
CA ASP A 135 -15.50 -27.27 -6.02
C ASP A 135 -14.98 -27.46 -7.46
N LYS A 136 -15.50 -28.47 -8.15
CA LYS A 136 -15.16 -28.74 -9.56
C LYS A 136 -15.63 -27.62 -10.50
N ASP A 137 -16.81 -27.06 -10.25
CA ASP A 137 -17.34 -25.97 -11.08
C ASP A 137 -16.53 -24.68 -10.86
N ALA A 138 -16.15 -24.40 -9.60
CA ALA A 138 -15.29 -23.27 -9.26
C ALA A 138 -13.92 -23.38 -9.94
N LEU A 139 -13.29 -24.57 -9.89
CA LEU A 139 -12.02 -24.86 -10.58
C LEU A 139 -12.14 -24.74 -12.11
N GLU A 140 -13.26 -25.18 -12.69
CA GLU A 140 -13.49 -25.04 -14.12
C GLU A 140 -13.57 -23.56 -14.52
N VAL A 141 -14.29 -22.74 -13.75
CA VAL A 141 -14.38 -21.29 -13.96
C VAL A 141 -13.01 -20.63 -13.81
N GLU A 142 -12.27 -20.96 -12.75
CA GLU A 142 -10.91 -20.45 -12.53
C GLU A 142 -10.00 -20.77 -13.72
N SER A 143 -10.02 -22.02 -14.20
CA SER A 143 -9.18 -22.45 -15.33
C SER A 143 -9.47 -21.66 -16.61
N LYS A 144 -10.75 -21.41 -16.90
CA LYS A 144 -11.16 -20.63 -18.09
C LYS A 144 -10.78 -19.17 -17.94
N LEU A 145 -10.96 -18.59 -16.76
CA LEU A 145 -10.60 -17.21 -16.47
C LEU A 145 -9.09 -17.00 -16.58
N LEU A 146 -8.29 -17.90 -16.02
CA LEU A 146 -6.83 -17.88 -16.14
C LEU A 146 -6.40 -17.95 -17.60
N LEU A 147 -6.93 -18.89 -18.39
CA LEU A 147 -6.58 -19.01 -19.81
C LEU A 147 -6.97 -17.77 -20.63
N ALA A 148 -8.05 -17.07 -20.26
CA ALA A 148 -8.53 -15.89 -20.97
C ALA A 148 -7.83 -14.59 -20.57
N THR A 149 -7.21 -14.54 -19.38
CA THR A 149 -6.62 -13.31 -18.81
C THR A 149 -5.10 -13.37 -18.70
N THR A 150 -4.52 -14.56 -18.74
CA THR A 150 -3.07 -14.75 -18.62
C THR A 150 -2.40 -14.27 -19.91
N PRO A 151 -1.38 -13.40 -19.82
CA PRO A 151 -0.66 -12.95 -21.00
C PRO A 151 0.02 -14.13 -21.72
N PRO A 152 0.30 -14.01 -23.04
CA PRO A 152 0.85 -15.08 -23.83
C PRO A 152 2.18 -15.57 -23.25
N LEU A 153 2.20 -16.80 -22.77
CA LEU A 153 3.37 -17.40 -22.16
C LEU A 153 4.32 -17.93 -23.25
N CYS A 154 5.57 -17.47 -23.22
CA CYS A 154 6.60 -18.01 -24.09
C CYS A 154 7.29 -19.22 -23.42
N LEU A 155 7.05 -20.41 -23.96
CA LEU A 155 7.62 -21.68 -23.49
C LEU A 155 8.83 -22.15 -24.32
N ASP A 156 9.37 -21.30 -25.19
CA ASP A 156 10.54 -21.63 -26.00
C ASP A 156 11.81 -21.68 -25.11
N PRO A 157 12.56 -22.80 -25.06
CA PRO A 157 13.79 -22.91 -24.29
C PRO A 157 14.97 -22.10 -24.85
N ASN A 158 14.77 -21.26 -25.88
CA ASN A 158 15.82 -20.47 -26.51
C ASN A 158 16.42 -19.41 -25.55
N PRO A 159 17.72 -19.53 -25.18
CA PRO A 159 18.37 -18.59 -24.25
C PRO A 159 18.50 -17.17 -24.81
N HIS A 160 18.49 -16.99 -26.13
CA HIS A 160 18.51 -15.65 -26.74
C HIS A 160 17.19 -14.91 -26.51
N LEU A 161 16.07 -15.62 -26.59
CA LEU A 161 14.75 -15.04 -26.35
C LEU A 161 14.60 -14.64 -24.89
N THR A 162 15.08 -15.46 -23.95
CA THR A 162 15.14 -15.12 -22.52
C THR A 162 15.93 -13.83 -22.26
N ARG A 163 17.06 -13.62 -22.95
CA ARG A 163 17.86 -12.38 -22.81
C ARG A 163 17.09 -11.15 -23.27
N VAL A 164 16.41 -11.24 -24.41
CA VAL A 164 15.60 -10.14 -24.96
C VAL A 164 14.42 -9.84 -24.03
N ALA A 165 13.66 -10.86 -23.61
CA ALA A 165 12.54 -10.70 -22.69
C ALA A 165 12.96 -10.05 -21.37
N ASN A 166 14.07 -10.51 -20.77
CA ASN A 166 14.60 -9.92 -19.53
C ASN A 166 15.11 -8.48 -19.72
N HIS A 167 15.64 -8.15 -20.91
CA HIS A 167 16.02 -6.78 -21.24
C HIS A 167 14.78 -5.88 -21.35
N VAL A 168 13.77 -6.30 -22.11
CA VAL A 168 12.51 -5.58 -22.29
C VAL A 168 11.82 -5.38 -20.94
N LEU A 169 11.71 -6.43 -20.12
CA LEU A 169 11.09 -6.35 -18.80
C LEU A 169 11.76 -5.28 -17.92
N ARG A 170 13.10 -5.26 -17.87
CA ARG A 170 13.83 -4.25 -17.09
C ARG A 170 13.65 -2.82 -17.61
N ALA A 171 13.57 -2.67 -18.93
CA ALA A 171 13.37 -1.37 -19.56
C ALA A 171 11.93 -0.87 -19.42
N SER A 172 10.95 -1.79 -19.38
CA SER A 172 9.54 -1.46 -19.37
C SER A 172 8.96 -1.38 -17.96
N THR A 173 9.46 -2.14 -16.97
CA THR A 173 8.89 -2.12 -15.62
C THR A 173 8.82 -0.69 -15.07
N PRO A 174 7.61 -0.17 -14.78
CA PRO A 174 7.47 1.19 -14.29
C PRO A 174 8.26 1.34 -12.98
N THR A 175 8.93 2.49 -12.84
CA THR A 175 9.64 2.81 -11.60
C THR A 175 8.61 2.87 -10.48
N ILE A 176 8.80 2.08 -9.42
CA ILE A 176 7.89 2.05 -8.26
C ILE A 176 7.71 3.51 -7.80
N PRO A 177 6.46 4.02 -7.67
CA PRO A 177 6.25 5.39 -7.24
C PRO A 177 6.96 5.65 -5.92
N VAL A 178 7.48 6.86 -5.77
CA VAL A 178 8.09 7.36 -4.53
C VAL A 178 7.19 6.99 -3.34
N SER A 179 7.80 6.53 -2.24
CA SER A 179 7.09 5.89 -1.13
C SER A 179 5.86 6.70 -0.69
N LEU A 180 4.67 6.11 -0.86
CA LEU A 180 3.41 6.74 -0.45
C LEU A 180 3.33 6.87 1.08
N LYS A 181 3.95 5.95 1.82
CA LYS A 181 4.18 6.07 3.26
C LYS A 181 5.46 6.86 3.52
N ARG A 182 5.38 7.82 4.45
CA ARG A 182 6.54 8.51 5.02
C ARG A 182 7.61 7.46 5.35
N LYS A 183 8.76 7.55 4.66
CA LYS A 183 10.13 7.45 5.21
C LYS A 183 11.05 6.44 4.51
N ALA A 184 12.11 6.98 3.92
CA ALA A 184 13.45 6.56 4.34
C ALA A 184 14.03 7.58 5.36
N ALA A 185 13.85 8.89 5.17
CA ALA A 185 14.59 9.88 5.96
C ALA A 185 14.03 10.26 7.35
N ALA A 186 12.71 10.21 7.58
CA ALA A 186 12.13 10.66 8.86
C ALA A 186 11.95 9.55 9.92
N ILE A 187 12.09 8.24 9.59
CA ILE A 187 12.11 7.16 10.62
C ILE A 187 13.50 7.19 11.25
N GLU A 188 14.55 7.35 10.45
CA GLU A 188 15.92 7.55 10.93
C GLU A 188 16.02 8.76 11.86
N HIS A 189 15.38 9.90 11.54
CA HIS A 189 15.42 11.07 12.43
C HIS A 189 14.74 10.82 13.79
N GLU A 190 13.57 10.17 13.81
CA GLU A 190 12.83 9.87 15.05
C GLU A 190 13.51 8.78 15.90
N GLU A 191 14.08 7.75 15.27
CA GLU A 191 14.85 6.71 15.95
C GLU A 191 16.18 7.25 16.49
N VAL A 192 16.89 8.07 15.72
CA VAL A 192 18.14 8.71 16.15
C VAL A 192 17.89 9.73 17.26
N GLU A 193 16.79 10.48 17.23
CA GLU A 193 16.44 11.43 18.29
C GLU A 193 16.04 10.71 19.59
N SER A 194 15.29 9.62 19.49
CA SER A 194 14.90 8.81 20.64
C SER A 194 16.06 7.96 21.19
N GLU A 195 17.02 7.53 20.38
CA GLU A 195 18.30 6.97 20.84
C GLU A 195 19.18 8.01 21.52
N LYS A 196 19.27 9.23 20.98
CA LYS A 196 19.98 10.35 21.62
C LYS A 196 19.35 10.74 22.96
N PHE A 197 18.02 10.64 23.09
CA PHE A 197 17.33 10.85 24.35
C PHE A 197 17.60 9.74 25.37
N ARG A 198 17.56 8.47 24.94
CA ARG A 198 17.92 7.31 25.78
C ARG A 198 19.38 7.37 26.24
N LYS A 199 20.32 7.70 25.35
CA LYS A 199 21.75 7.87 25.69
C LYS A 199 21.98 9.03 26.68
N ARG A 200 21.33 10.18 26.48
CA ARG A 200 21.38 11.31 27.44
C ARG A 200 20.86 10.92 28.81
N ARG A 201 19.77 10.15 28.88
CA ARG A 201 19.21 9.65 30.14
C ARG A 201 20.15 8.66 30.82
N ILE A 202 20.81 7.76 30.11
CA ILE A 202 21.78 6.83 30.72
C ILE A 202 23.00 7.57 31.25
N MET A 203 23.52 8.55 30.50
CA MET A 203 24.69 9.35 30.92
C MET A 203 24.43 10.22 32.15
N SER A 204 23.17 10.64 32.39
CA SER A 204 22.83 11.42 33.59
C SER A 204 22.83 10.60 34.89
N HIS A 205 22.78 9.27 34.81
CA HIS A 205 22.84 8.39 35.99
C HIS A 205 24.28 8.07 36.44
N GLY A 206 25.29 8.52 35.69
CA GLY A 206 26.71 8.30 35.97
C GLY A 206 27.49 9.57 36.36
N ALA A 207 26.81 10.72 36.53
CA ALA A 207 27.47 11.91 37.04
C ALA A 207 27.80 11.69 38.53
N PRO A 208 29.07 11.78 38.97
CA PRO A 208 29.40 11.67 40.39
C PRO A 208 28.71 12.81 41.14
N SER A 209 27.85 12.45 42.09
CA SER A 209 27.28 13.39 43.05
C SER A 209 28.42 14.05 43.81
N ASP A 210 28.49 15.37 43.76
CA ASP A 210 29.45 16.18 44.52
C ASP A 210 29.21 15.94 46.03
N GLU A 211 30.16 15.24 46.65
CA GLU A 211 30.08 14.70 48.00
C GLU A 211 30.44 15.79 49.02
N THR A 212 29.52 16.73 49.25
CA THR A 212 29.64 17.69 50.38
C THR A 212 28.30 18.00 51.05
N ARG A 213 27.56 16.99 51.52
CA ARG A 213 26.53 17.20 52.56
C ARG A 213 26.54 16.09 53.62
N LYS A 214 26.79 16.50 54.86
CA LYS A 214 26.84 15.66 56.08
C LYS A 214 25.53 14.89 56.30
N PRO A 215 25.57 13.69 56.90
CA PRO A 215 24.40 12.82 57.06
C PRO A 215 23.51 13.30 58.21
N THR A 216 22.23 13.54 57.93
CA THR A 216 21.16 13.49 58.94
C THR A 216 20.30 12.26 58.67
N PRO A 217 20.02 11.41 59.67
CA PRO A 217 19.19 10.24 59.48
C PRO A 217 17.72 10.64 59.59
N SER A 218 16.93 10.38 58.55
CA SER A 218 15.47 10.53 58.59
C SER A 218 14.81 9.52 57.65
N CYS A 219 14.74 8.29 58.16
CA CYS A 219 13.57 7.41 58.20
C CYS A 219 12.50 7.59 57.10
N VAL A 220 12.63 6.88 55.96
CA VAL A 220 11.48 6.52 55.10
C VAL A 220 11.73 5.13 54.47
N LEU A 221 11.90 4.10 55.29
CA LEU A 221 11.94 2.71 54.78
C LEU A 221 11.55 1.67 55.84
N VAL A 222 10.67 2.04 56.79
CA VAL A 222 10.06 1.09 57.75
C VAL A 222 8.52 1.21 57.79
N ALA A 223 7.91 1.92 56.83
CA ALA A 223 6.45 2.14 56.82
C ALA A 223 5.67 1.28 55.79
N PHE A 224 6.33 0.40 55.02
CA PHE A 224 5.65 -0.42 54.00
C PHE A 224 5.60 -1.93 54.29
N MET A 225 6.05 -2.38 55.47
CA MET A 225 6.03 -3.81 55.86
C MET A 225 5.09 -4.12 57.03
N LEU A 226 4.14 -3.23 57.33
CA LEU A 226 3.10 -3.43 58.34
C LEU A 226 1.75 -2.93 57.83
N MET A 227 1.29 -3.44 56.68
CA MET A 227 -0.12 -3.26 56.26
C MET A 227 -0.55 -4.26 55.18
N THR A 228 -0.39 -5.56 55.42
CA THR A 228 -1.18 -6.63 54.79
C THR A 228 -0.99 -7.93 55.58
N PHE A 229 -1.78 -8.13 56.63
CA PHE A 229 -2.22 -9.45 57.11
C PHE A 229 -3.35 -9.19 58.13
N HIS A 230 -4.59 -9.31 57.66
CA HIS A 230 -5.69 -9.84 58.46
C HIS A 230 -6.04 -11.18 57.85
#